data_AF-A0A9E2LF74-F1
#
_entry.id   AF-A0A9E2LF74-F1
#
_cell.length_a   1.000
_cell.length_b   1.000
_cell.length_c   1.000
_cell.angle_alpha   90.00
_cell.angle_beta   90.00
_cell.angle_gamma   90.00
#
_symmetry.space_group_name_H-M   'P 1'
#
loop_
_entity.id
_entity.type
_entity.pdbx_description
1 polymer ?
#
loop_
_entity_poly.entity_id
_entity_poly.type
_entity_poly.pdbx_seq_one_letter_code
_entity_poly.pdbx_strand_id
1 'polypeptide(L)' 'AVARNIGVGEQSLRNWVRQAEIDSGRGSAQAPTTSERAEIRELRRKLRDVERERDFLKKAAAFFAKETESTK' A
#
# COMPACT_ATOMS: atom_id res chain seq x y z
N ALA A 1 -32.46 -7.76 13.16
CA ALA A 1 -31.48 -7.65 12.07
C ALA A 1 -30.11 -8.00 12.64
N VAL A 2 -29.37 -8.93 12.04
CA VAL A 2 -28.13 -9.52 12.57
C VAL A 2 -27.12 -8.46 13.06
N ALA A 3 -26.95 -7.35 12.32
CA ALA A 3 -26.05 -6.26 12.67
C ALA A 3 -26.33 -5.64 14.05
N ARG A 4 -27.61 -5.41 14.38
CA ARG A 4 -28.03 -4.83 15.67
C ARG A 4 -27.75 -5.79 16.83
N ASN A 5 -27.87 -7.09 16.59
CA ASN A 5 -27.64 -8.12 17.62
C ASN A 5 -26.16 -8.23 18.01
N ILE A 6 -25.25 -7.84 17.12
CA ILE A 6 -23.80 -7.87 17.35
C ILE A 6 -23.19 -6.47 17.53
N GLY A 7 -24.03 -5.43 17.65
CA GLY A 7 -23.58 -4.07 17.93
C GLY A 7 -22.80 -3.39 16.80
N VAL A 8 -22.98 -3.80 15.54
CA VAL A 8 -22.28 -3.19 14.39
C VAL A 8 -23.24 -2.44 13.49
N GLY A 9 -22.72 -1.43 12.79
CA GLY A 9 -23.48 -0.73 11.76
C GLY A 9 -23.85 -1.66 10.60
N GLU A 10 -25.08 -1.53 10.09
CA GLU A 10 -25.59 -2.36 8.99
C GLU A 10 -24.72 -2.28 7.73
N GLN A 11 -24.20 -1.09 7.42
CA GLN A 11 -23.31 -0.90 6.28
C GLN A 11 -21.95 -1.58 6.47
N SER A 12 -21.40 -1.56 7.70
CA SER A 12 -20.14 -2.24 8.03
C SER A 12 -20.29 -3.75 7.86
N LEU A 13 -21.37 -4.33 8.38
CA LEU A 13 -21.65 -5.75 8.22
C LEU A 13 -21.78 -6.12 6.74
N ARG A 14 -22.52 -5.33 5.95
CA ARG A 14 -22.67 -5.55 4.51
C ARG A 14 -21.31 -5.53 3.79
N ASN A 15 -20.45 -4.57 4.13
CA ASN A 15 -19.12 -4.46 3.54
C ASN A 15 -18.24 -5.68 3.89
N TRP A 16 -18.29 -6.18 5.13
CA TRP A 16 -17.53 -7.37 5.53
C TRP A 16 -18.03 -8.64 4.85
N VAL A 17 -19.35 -8.81 4.71
CA VAL A 17 -19.93 -9.95 3.98
C VAL A 17 -19.45 -9.93 2.52
N ARG A 18 -19.56 -8.78 1.85
CA ARG A 18 -19.06 -8.61 0.47
C ARG A 18 -17.55 -8.92 0.38
N GLN A 19 -16.77 -8.49 1.37
CA GLN A 19 -15.34 -8.76 1.38
C GLN A 19 -15.02 -10.24 1.59
N ALA A 20 -15.77 -10.92 2.46
CA ALA A 20 -15.64 -12.35 2.67
C ALA A 20 -16.01 -13.16 1.41
N GLU A 21 -16.99 -12.71 0.63
CA GLU A 21 -17.31 -13.30 -0.68
C GLU A 21 -16.14 -13.15 -1.66
N ILE A 22 -15.53 -11.96 -1.75
CA ILE A 22 -14.35 -11.70 -2.58
C ILE A 22 -13.17 -12.59 -2.13
N ASP A 23 -12.89 -12.64 -0.83
CA ASP A 23 -11.81 -13.44 -0.27
C ASP A 23 -12.03 -14.95 -0.49
N SER A 24 -13.29 -15.39 -0.62
CA SER A 24 -13.65 -16.78 -0.95
C SER A 24 -13.69 -17.09 -2.45
N GLY A 25 -13.33 -16.14 -3.31
CA GLY A 25 -13.36 -16.30 -4.77
C GLY A 25 -14.76 -16.26 -5.40
N ARG A 26 -15.79 -15.92 -4.61
CA ARG A 26 -17.20 -15.78 -5.08
C ARG A 26 -17.59 -14.35 -5.42
N GLY A 27 -16.71 -13.38 -5.15
CA GLY A 27 -16.94 -11.97 -5.44
C GLY A 27 -16.62 -11.57 -6.88
N SER A 28 -16.94 -10.33 -7.24
CA SER A 28 -16.55 -9.74 -8.52
C SER A 28 -15.02 -9.78 -8.69
N ALA A 29 -14.56 -10.31 -9.83
CA ALA A 29 -13.14 -10.46 -10.17
C ALA A 29 -12.34 -9.13 -10.24
N GLN A 30 -13.01 -7.98 -10.12
CA GLN A 30 -12.36 -6.66 -10.13
C GLN A 30 -11.93 -6.16 -8.75
N ALA A 31 -12.47 -6.70 -7.65
CA ALA A 31 -12.12 -6.25 -6.31
C ALA A 31 -10.98 -7.12 -5.75
N PRO A 32 -9.89 -6.51 -5.25
CA PRO A 32 -8.82 -7.29 -4.63
C PRO A 32 -9.31 -7.97 -3.36
N THR A 33 -8.72 -9.11 -3.07
CA THR A 33 -8.81 -9.80 -1.78
C THR A 33 -8.12 -8.97 -0.69
N THR A 34 -8.40 -9.33 0.56
CA THR A 34 -7.74 -8.73 1.72
C THR A 34 -6.23 -8.94 1.68
N SER A 35 -5.76 -10.10 1.19
CA SER A 35 -4.34 -10.40 1.02
C SER A 35 -3.68 -9.51 -0.04
N GLU A 36 -4.29 -9.41 -1.23
CA GLU A 36 -3.76 -8.55 -2.31
C GLU A 36 -3.71 -7.08 -1.88
N ARG A 37 -4.71 -6.59 -1.13
CA ARG A 37 -4.65 -5.23 -0.57
C ARG A 37 -3.51 -5.05 0.42
N ALA A 38 -3.19 -6.06 1.23
CA ALA A 38 -2.07 -5.99 2.16
C ALA A 38 -0.74 -5.94 1.41
N GLU A 39 -0.58 -6.76 0.38
CA GLU A 39 0.60 -6.79 -0.47
C GLU A 39 0.79 -5.45 -1.21
N ILE A 40 -0.26 -4.88 -1.81
CA ILE A 40 -0.21 -3.58 -2.48
C ILE A 40 0.28 -2.49 -1.52
N ARG A 41 -0.19 -2.50 -0.25
CA ARG A 41 0.27 -1.52 0.75
C ARG A 41 1.75 -1.68 1.06
N GLU A 42 2.23 -2.91 1.21
CA GLU A 42 3.63 -3.17 1.50
C GLU A 42 4.53 -2.84 0.31
N LEU A 43 4.12 -3.18 -0.91
CA LEU A 43 4.83 -2.80 -2.13
C LEU A 43 4.93 -1.29 -2.28
N ARG A 44 3.84 -0.55 -2.02
CA ARG A 44 3.86 0.92 -2.02
C ARG A 44 4.78 1.48 -0.95
N ARG A 45 4.90 0.84 0.22
CA ARG A 45 5.84 1.25 1.27
C ARG A 45 7.28 1.06 0.81
N LYS A 46 7.62 -0.14 0.34
CA LYS A 46 8.94 -0.48 -0.20
C LYS A 46 9.35 0.45 -1.34
N LEU A 47 8.44 0.74 -2.27
CA LEU A 47 8.71 1.63 -3.39
C LEU A 47 9.12 3.03 -2.89
N ARG A 48 8.37 3.61 -1.94
CA ARG A 48 8.71 4.92 -1.37
C ARG A 48 10.08 4.92 -0.69
N ASP A 49 10.43 3.83 -0.01
CA ASP A 49 11.71 3.73 0.67
C ASP A 49 12.87 3.63 -0.33
N VAL A 50 12.71 2.83 -1.39
CA VAL A 50 13.69 2.74 -2.50
C VAL A 50 13.83 4.08 -3.22
N GLU A 51 12.73 4.77 -3.51
CA GLU A 51 12.78 6.08 -4.16
C GLU A 51 13.52 7.11 -3.31
N ARG A 52 13.26 7.12 -1.99
CA ARG A 52 13.96 8.01 -1.06
C ARG A 52 15.46 7.75 -1.05
N GLU A 53 15.88 6.49 -0.97
CA GLU A 53 17.30 6.12 -0.96
C GLU A 53 17.98 6.49 -2.29
N ARG A 54 17.34 6.16 -3.42
CA ARG A 54 17.82 6.55 -4.75
C ARG A 54 18.03 8.06 -4.84
N ASP A 55 17.07 8.84 -4.37
CA ASP A 55 17.14 10.30 -4.46
C ASP A 55 18.19 10.90 -3.51
N PHE A 56 18.38 10.30 -2.34
CA PHE A 56 19.49 10.64 -1.45
C PHE A 56 20.84 10.37 -2.12
N LEU A 57 21.05 9.18 -2.68
CA LEU A 57 22.30 8.81 -3.36
C LEU A 57 22.58 9.71 -4.57
N LYS A 58 21.56 10.06 -5.36
CA LYS A 58 21.69 11.02 -6.46
C LYS A 58 22.18 12.40 -5.99
N LYS A 59 21.62 12.91 -4.89
CA LYS A 59 22.05 14.18 -4.30
C LYS A 59 23.48 14.11 -3.77
N ALA A 60 23.83 13.02 -3.10
CA ALA A 60 25.19 12.79 -2.63
C ALA A 60 26.19 12.76 -3.79
N ALA A 61 25.90 11.99 -4.85
CA ALA A 61 26.75 11.92 -6.03
C ALA A 61 26.93 13.30 -6.70
N ALA A 62 25.87 14.09 -6.82
CA ALA A 62 25.93 15.45 -7.37
C ALA A 62 26.77 16.39 -6.49
N PHE A 63 26.64 16.31 -5.16
CA PHE A 63 27.45 17.08 -4.22
C PHE A 63 28.94 16.76 -4.38
N PHE A 64 29.30 15.47 -4.38
CA PHE A 64 30.70 15.06 -4.51
C PHE A 64 31.30 15.43 -5.87
N ALA A 65 30.55 15.28 -6.97
CA ALA A 65 31.01 15.71 -8.28
C ALA A 65 31.37 17.21 -8.29
N LYS A 66 30.50 18.06 -7.74
CA LYS A 66 30.75 19.51 -7.64
C LYS A 66 31.99 19.84 -6.79
N GLU A 67 32.17 19.20 -5.64
CA GLU A 67 33.35 19.41 -4.78
C GLU A 67 34.65 19.03 -5.51
N THR A 68 34.66 17.93 -6.26
CA THR A 68 35.84 17.50 -7.04
C THR A 68 36.17 18.41 -8.21
N GLU A 69 35.19 19.12 -8.77
CA GLU A 69 35.42 20.13 -9.82
C GLU A 69 35.95 21.44 -9.22
N SER A 70 35.47 21.84 -8.03
CA SER A 70 35.91 23.07 -7.36
C SER A 70 37.31 22.98 -6.74
N THR A 71 37.83 21.76 -6.52
CA THR A 71 39.16 21.52 -5.94
C THR A 71 40.26 21.29 -6.98
N LYS A 72 39.91 21.23 -8.27
CA LYS A 72 40.87 21.22 -9.39
C LYS A 72 41.11 22.62 -9.92
#